data_AF-A0A4R4D369-F1
#
_entry.id   AF-A0A4R4D369-F1
#
_cell.length_a   1.000
_cell.length_b   1.000
_cell.length_c   1.000
_cell.angle_alpha   90.00
_cell.angle_beta   90.00
_cell.angle_gamma   90.00
#
_symmetry.space_group_name_H-M   'P 1'
#
loop_
_entity.id
_entity.type
_entity.pdbx_description
1 polymer ?
#
loop_
_entity_poly.entity_id
_entity_poly.type
_entity_poly.pdbx_seq_one_letter_code
_entity_poly.pdbx_strand_id
1 'polypeptide(L)'
;MMRNTTFNLPDDLVQHAKAYAAEHGTTVTALIRDHLERVTGYRAARPRQDDSLVAFSEGRMTKEAAVAALGLRDYSDLLLALGERGLPMPSLPRHEVEAMADTMLRLLGRDDAR
;
A
#
# COMPACT_ATOMS: atom_id res chain seq x y z
N MET A 1 8.79 9.32 -7.61
CA MET A 1 10.14 9.91 -7.42
C MET A 1 9.97 11.27 -6.75
N MET A 2 10.72 11.58 -5.68
CA MET A 2 10.63 12.87 -4.98
C MET A 2 11.56 13.89 -5.65
N ARG A 3 11.09 15.12 -5.86
CA ARG A 3 11.89 16.23 -6.42
C ARG A 3 12.06 17.32 -5.36
N ASN A 4 13.29 17.81 -5.21
CA ASN A 4 13.56 19.00 -4.41
C ASN A 4 13.15 20.23 -5.23
N THR A 5 12.48 21.19 -4.59
CA THR A 5 12.01 22.43 -5.21
C THR A 5 12.25 23.58 -4.24
N THR A 6 12.84 24.66 -4.73
CA THR A 6 13.11 25.87 -3.94
C THR A 6 12.10 26.95 -4.33
N PHE A 7 11.51 27.61 -3.34
CA PHE A 7 10.56 28.71 -3.50
C PHE A 7 10.96 29.85 -2.55
N ASN A 8 10.72 31.09 -2.97
CA ASN A 8 10.95 32.26 -2.14
C ASN A 8 9.67 32.57 -1.34
N LEU A 9 9.79 32.67 -0.02
CA LEU A 9 8.70 32.99 0.89
C LEU A 9 9.14 34.12 1.82
N PRO A 10 8.21 34.95 2.30
CA PRO A 10 8.48 35.90 3.38
C PRO A 10 9.05 35.18 4.61
N ASP A 11 10.07 35.76 5.26
CA ASP A 11 10.75 35.13 6.39
C ASP A 11 9.81 34.88 7.57
N ASP A 12 8.94 35.85 7.86
CA ASP A 12 7.90 35.78 8.88
C ASP A 12 6.94 34.60 8.65
N LEU A 13 6.54 34.36 7.39
CA LEU A 13 5.72 33.21 7.03
C LEU A 13 6.45 31.88 7.27
N VAL A 14 7.74 31.82 6.93
CA VAL A 14 8.56 30.62 7.17
C VAL A 14 8.70 30.35 8.66
N GLN A 15 8.91 31.38 9.48
CA GLN A 15 8.99 31.21 10.94
C GLN A 15 7.66 30.76 11.52
N HIS A 16 6.55 31.35 11.08
CA HIS A 16 5.22 30.96 11.54
C HIS A 16 4.89 29.50 11.17
N ALA A 17 5.19 29.09 9.94
CA ALA A 17 5.00 27.71 9.50
C ALA A 17 5.85 26.71 10.29
N LYS A 18 7.08 27.08 10.66
CA LYS A 18 7.94 26.24 11.51
C LYS A 18 7.39 26.09 12.92
N ALA A 19 6.93 27.18 13.53
CA ALA A 19 6.33 27.16 14.86
C ALA A 19 5.08 26.27 14.89
N TYR A 20 4.17 26.47 13.92
CA TYR A 20 2.98 25.65 13.76
C TYR A 20 3.31 24.17 13.56
N ALA A 21 4.32 23.88 12.72
CA ALA A 21 4.75 22.52 12.45
C ALA A 21 5.28 21.81 13.71
N ALA A 22 6.06 22.52 14.53
CA ALA A 22 6.58 21.99 15.79
C ALA A 22 5.47 21.70 16.81
N GLU A 23 4.50 22.60 16.94
CA GLU A 23 3.34 22.45 17.84
C GLU A 23 2.46 21.25 17.45
N HIS A 24 2.27 21.02 16.16
CA HIS A 24 1.36 19.99 15.63
C HIS A 24 2.07 18.68 15.24
N GLY A 25 3.35 18.53 15.55
CA GLY A 25 4.13 17.33 15.22
C GLY A 25 4.23 17.02 13.72
N THR A 26 4.27 18.07 12.89
CA THR A 26 4.37 17.96 11.42
C THR A 26 5.62 18.67 10.89
N THR A 27 5.76 18.78 9.57
CA THR A 27 6.88 19.48 8.92
C THR A 27 6.35 20.52 7.94
N VAL A 28 7.14 21.59 7.71
CA VAL A 28 6.81 22.60 6.69
C VAL A 28 6.61 21.95 5.32
N THR A 29 7.41 20.95 4.97
CA THR A 29 7.26 20.17 3.73
C THR A 29 5.93 19.42 3.67
N ALA A 30 5.44 18.88 4.79
CA ALA A 30 4.15 18.20 4.86
C ALA A 30 2.99 19.20 4.72
N LEU A 31 3.10 20.38 5.35
CA LEU A 31 2.12 21.46 5.20
C LEU A 31 2.01 21.91 3.74
N ILE A 32 3.15 22.15 3.08
CA ILE A 32 3.19 22.55 1.68
C ILE A 32 2.62 21.47 0.78
N ARG A 33 2.97 20.20 1.02
CA ARG A 33 2.43 19.07 0.27
C ARG A 33 0.91 19.02 0.38
N ASP A 34 0.37 19.02 1.60
CA ASP A 34 -1.07 18.95 1.85
C ASP A 34 -1.82 20.13 1.22
N HIS A 35 -1.25 21.34 1.31
CA HIS A 35 -1.82 22.52 0.66
C HIS A 35 -1.84 22.39 -0.88
N LEU A 36 -0.71 21.98 -1.48
CA LEU A 36 -0.62 21.78 -2.92
C LEU A 36 -1.56 20.67 -3.40
N GLU A 37 -1.66 19.54 -2.70
CA GLU A 37 -2.60 18.46 -3.00
C GLU A 37 -4.05 18.96 -2.99
N ARG A 38 -4.41 19.77 -1.99
CA ARG A 38 -5.76 20.32 -1.84
C ARG A 38 -6.12 21.31 -2.95
N VAL A 39 -5.21 22.22 -3.30
CA VAL A 39 -5.46 23.28 -4.29
C VAL A 39 -5.41 22.75 -5.72
N THR A 40 -4.50 21.82 -6.01
CA THR A 40 -4.36 21.25 -7.37
C THR A 40 -5.30 20.08 -7.63
N GLY A 41 -5.95 19.54 -6.60
CA GLY A 41 -6.66 18.26 -6.68
C GLY A 41 -5.73 17.07 -6.94
N TYR A 42 -4.41 17.27 -6.83
CA TYR A 42 -3.43 16.19 -6.99
C TYR A 42 -3.59 15.19 -5.86
N ARG A 43 -4.16 14.04 -6.19
CA ARG A 43 -4.05 12.83 -5.38
C ARG A 43 -2.80 12.11 -5.85
N ALA A 44 -1.74 12.12 -5.02
CA ALA A 44 -0.70 11.12 -5.18
C ALA A 44 -1.38 9.74 -5.25
N ALA A 45 -0.92 8.86 -6.14
CA ALA A 45 -1.35 7.47 -6.16
C ALA A 45 -0.86 6.77 -4.88
N ARG A 46 -1.45 7.11 -3.73
CA ARG A 46 -1.75 6.08 -2.74
C ARG A 46 -2.76 5.19 -3.45
N PRO A 47 -2.52 3.87 -3.57
CA PRO A 47 -3.63 3.00 -3.92
C PRO A 47 -4.75 3.36 -2.96
N ARG A 48 -5.94 3.72 -3.49
CA ARG A 48 -7.10 3.83 -2.61
C ARG A 48 -7.16 2.52 -1.83
N GLN A 49 -7.62 2.52 -0.59
CA GLN A 49 -7.83 1.26 0.15
C GLN A 49 -8.60 0.25 -0.74
N ASP A 50 -9.54 0.76 -1.52
CA ASP A 50 -10.23 0.07 -2.61
C ASP A 50 -9.29 -0.57 -3.66
N ASP A 51 -8.32 0.18 -4.18
CA ASP A 51 -7.34 -0.30 -5.17
C ASP A 51 -6.38 -1.32 -4.57
N SER A 52 -6.00 -1.18 -3.30
CA SER A 52 -5.15 -2.15 -2.58
C SER A 52 -5.86 -3.48 -2.40
N LEU A 53 -7.15 -3.45 -2.06
CA LEU A 53 -7.95 -4.65 -1.88
C LEU A 53 -8.21 -5.37 -3.21
N VAL A 54 -8.47 -4.61 -4.29
CA VAL A 54 -8.59 -5.16 -5.65
C VAL A 54 -7.25 -5.72 -6.15
N ALA A 55 -6.14 -5.01 -5.93
CA ALA A 55 -4.81 -5.48 -6.32
C ALA A 55 -4.41 -6.77 -5.56
N PHE A 56 -4.82 -6.90 -4.31
CA PHE A 56 -4.64 -8.12 -3.52
C PHE A 56 -5.50 -9.28 -4.06
N SER A 57 -6.79 -9.02 -4.34
CA SER A 57 -7.71 -10.00 -4.91
C SER A 57 -7.22 -10.57 -6.26
N GLU A 58 -6.60 -9.71 -7.10
CA GLU A 58 -6.02 -10.10 -8.39
C GLU A 58 -4.62 -10.74 -8.29
N GLY A 59 -4.08 -10.94 -7.08
CA GLY A 59 -2.75 -11.52 -6.86
C GLY A 59 -1.59 -10.61 -7.28
N ARG A 60 -1.85 -9.30 -7.50
CA ARG A 60 -0.84 -8.28 -7.84
C ARG A 60 -0.16 -7.67 -6.60
N MET A 61 -0.63 -8.02 -5.41
CA MET A 61 -0.11 -7.52 -4.13
C MET A 61 0.01 -8.69 -3.14
N THR A 62 1.07 -8.72 -2.33
CA THR A 62 1.23 -9.74 -1.28
C THR A 62 0.32 -9.46 -0.09
N LYS A 63 0.05 -10.48 0.73
CA LYS A 63 -0.79 -10.33 1.93
C LYS A 63 -0.22 -9.30 2.90
N GLU A 64 1.09 -9.27 3.11
CA GLU A 64 1.76 -8.33 4.03
C GLU A 64 1.63 -6.89 3.53
N ALA A 65 1.82 -6.69 2.23
CA ALA A 65 1.68 -5.38 1.60
C ALA A 65 0.23 -4.88 1.65
N ALA A 66 -0.75 -5.78 1.45
CA ALA A 66 -2.16 -5.46 1.55
C ALA A 66 -2.58 -5.09 2.98
N VAL A 67 -2.20 -5.90 3.98
CA VAL A 67 -2.48 -5.63 5.40
C VAL A 67 -1.90 -4.27 5.83
N ALA A 68 -0.64 -3.99 5.47
CA ALA A 68 0.00 -2.72 5.80
C ALA A 68 -0.63 -1.52 5.08
N ALA A 69 -0.97 -1.65 3.79
CA ALA A 69 -1.58 -0.59 2.99
C ALA A 69 -3.01 -0.25 3.45
N LEU A 70 -3.74 -1.24 3.95
CA LEU A 70 -5.12 -1.12 4.42
C LEU A 70 -5.21 -0.77 5.92
N GLY A 71 -4.09 -0.79 6.65
CA GLY A 71 -4.06 -0.52 8.09
C GLY A 71 -4.77 -1.60 8.92
N LEU A 72 -4.77 -2.85 8.42
CA LEU A 72 -5.43 -3.98 9.05
C LEU A 72 -4.51 -4.61 10.09
N ARG A 73 -5.10 -5.31 11.07
CA ARG A 73 -4.31 -5.95 12.14
C ARG A 73 -3.71 -7.27 11.69
N ASP A 74 -4.45 -8.02 10.88
CA ASP A 74 -4.06 -9.34 10.43
C ASP A 74 -4.71 -9.71 9.09
N TYR A 75 -4.39 -10.94 8.65
CA TYR A 75 -4.92 -11.53 7.43
C TYR A 75 -6.42 -11.81 7.50
N SER A 76 -6.98 -12.05 8.68
CA SER A 76 -8.41 -12.33 8.85
C SER A 76 -9.24 -11.08 8.58
N ASP A 77 -8.78 -9.92 9.09
CA ASP A 77 -9.38 -8.60 8.80
C ASP A 77 -9.35 -8.31 7.28
N LEU A 78 -8.30 -8.77 6.57
CA LEU A 78 -8.19 -8.64 5.11
C LEU A 78 -9.19 -9.52 4.36
N LEU A 79 -9.38 -10.76 4.80
CA LEU A 79 -10.38 -11.67 4.22
C LEU A 79 -11.82 -11.18 4.44
N LEU A 80 -12.10 -10.60 5.62
CA LEU A 80 -13.40 -9.99 5.90
C LEU A 80 -13.67 -8.80 4.96
N ALA A 81 -12.66 -7.94 4.76
CA ALA A 81 -12.78 -6.80 3.85
C ALA A 81 -13.05 -7.21 2.38
N LEU A 82 -12.50 -8.34 1.93
CA LEU A 82 -12.81 -8.92 0.62
C LEU A 82 -14.26 -9.42 0.55
N GLY A 83 -14.71 -10.12 1.60
CA GLY A 83 -16.06 -10.66 1.71
C GLY A 83 -17.15 -9.59 1.69
N GLU A 84 -16.97 -8.52 2.47
CA GLU A 84 -17.89 -7.36 2.51
C GLU A 84 -18.08 -6.69 1.13
N ARG A 85 -17.11 -6.85 0.21
CA ARG A 85 -17.14 -6.25 -1.13
C ARG A 85 -17.37 -7.23 -2.26
N GLY A 86 -17.61 -8.50 -1.95
CA GLY A 86 -17.82 -9.55 -2.97
C GLY A 86 -16.63 -9.76 -3.91
N LEU A 87 -15.41 -9.42 -3.46
CA LEU A 87 -14.21 -9.63 -4.25
C LEU A 87 -13.77 -11.10 -4.20
N PRO A 88 -13.20 -11.66 -5.28
CA PRO A 88 -12.74 -13.04 -5.28
C PRO A 88 -11.60 -13.21 -4.27
N MET A 89 -11.57 -14.39 -3.64
CA MET A 89 -10.49 -14.75 -2.74
C MET A 89 -9.14 -14.64 -3.47
N PRO A 90 -8.11 -14.13 -2.79
CA PRO A 90 -6.80 -13.91 -3.39
C PRO A 90 -6.28 -15.23 -3.92
N SER A 91 -5.96 -15.26 -5.21
CA SER A 91 -5.23 -16.39 -5.78
C SER A 91 -3.80 -16.36 -5.23
N LEU A 92 -3.25 -17.54 -4.93
CA LEU A 92 -1.86 -17.66 -4.49
C LEU A 92 -0.93 -16.97 -5.51
N PRO A 93 0.12 -16.27 -5.07
CA PRO A 93 1.10 -15.68 -5.98
C PRO A 93 1.66 -16.74 -6.94
N ARG A 94 1.85 -16.38 -8.22
CA ARG A 94 2.27 -17.33 -9.27
C ARG A 94 3.51 -18.14 -8.89
N HIS A 95 4.49 -17.52 -8.24
CA HIS A 95 5.71 -18.20 -7.79
C HIS A 95 5.46 -19.23 -6.67
N GLU A 96 4.49 -19.01 -5.79
CA GLU A 96 4.08 -20.00 -4.78
C GLU A 96 3.30 -21.14 -5.43
N VAL A 97 2.43 -20.84 -6.41
CA VAL A 97 1.71 -21.85 -7.19
C VAL A 97 2.67 -22.74 -7.96
N GLU A 98 3.71 -22.17 -8.58
CA GLU A 98 4.76 -22.89 -9.29
C GLU A 98 5.58 -23.78 -8.34
N ALA A 99 5.98 -23.25 -7.17
CA ALA A 99 6.69 -24.03 -6.16
C ALA A 99 5.86 -25.20 -5.57
N MET A 100 4.55 -24.99 -5.39
CA MET A 100 3.61 -26.03 -4.97
C MET A 100 3.41 -27.08 -6.07
N ALA A 101 3.30 -26.66 -7.33
CA ALA A 101 3.20 -27.56 -8.47
C ALA A 101 4.45 -28.44 -8.60
N ASP A 102 5.65 -27.86 -8.45
CA ASP A 102 6.91 -28.60 -8.45
C ASP A 102 7.00 -29.61 -7.29
N THR A 103 6.53 -29.21 -6.10
CA THR A 103 6.47 -30.10 -4.94
C THR A 103 5.48 -31.25 -5.15
N MET A 104 4.32 -30.96 -5.72
CA MET A 104 3.29 -31.95 -6.07
C MET A 104 3.81 -32.94 -7.12
N LEU A 105 4.49 -32.44 -8.17
CA LEU A 105 5.10 -33.28 -9.20
C LEU A 105 6.21 -34.18 -8.63
N ARG A 106 6.99 -33.70 -7.66
CA ARG A 106 7.98 -34.52 -6.94
C ARG A 106 7.35 -35.58 -6.05
N LEU A 107 6.20 -35.31 -5.46
CA LEU A 107 5.48 -36.28 -4.63
C LEU A 107 4.78 -37.34 -5.49
N LEU A 108 4.09 -36.92 -6.56
CA LEU A 108 3.42 -37.83 -7.50
C LEU A 108 4.41 -38.66 -8.32
N GLY A 109 5.57 -38.11 -8.67
CA GLY A 109 6.65 -38.84 -9.36
C GLY A 109 7.44 -39.81 -8.48
N ARG A 110 7.10 -39.94 -7.18
CA ARG A 110 7.73 -40.91 -6.26
C ARG A 110 6.94 -42.20 -6.07
N ASP A 111 5.75 -42.34 -6.68
CA ASP A 111 4.90 -43.53 -6.54
C ASP A 111 5.15 -44.63 -7.59
N ASP A 112 6.03 -44.43 -8.59
CA ASP A 112 6.32 -45.44 -9.63
C ASP A 112 7.40 -46.47 -9.26
N ALA A 113 7.82 -46.55 -7.98
CA ALA A 113 8.92 -47.42 -7.55
C ALA A 113 8.59 -48.34 -6.35
N ARG A 114 7.38 -48.90 -6.30
CA ARG A 114 7.05 -50.01 -5.38
C ARG A 114 6.31 -51.15 -6.06
#